data_AF-A0A5C7DV16-F1
#
_entry.id   AF-A0A5C7DV16-F1
#
_cell.length_a   1.000
_cell.length_b   1.000
_cell.length_c   1.000
_cell.angle_alpha   90.00
_cell.angle_beta   90.00
_cell.angle_gamma   90.00
#
_symmetry.space_group_name_H-M   'P 1'
#
loop_
_entity.id
_entity.type
_entity.pdbx_description
1 polymer ?
#
loop_
_entity_poly.entity_id
_entity_poly.type
_entity_poly.pdbx_seq_one_letter_code
_entity_poly.pdbx_strand_id
1 'polypeptide(L)'
;MRKIITQILFFSFVFMGIFAFTRFLMLVNLTSESQNSFMVYMYGLAHDMRTFSSAFLPLFLCGFLTYFAFIFKNKKIKFMGGGNY
;
A
#
# COMPACT_ATOMS: atom_id res chain seq x y z
N MET A 1 14.23 10.37 -0.97
CA MET A 1 13.33 9.52 -1.78
C MET A 1 13.13 8.10 -1.23
N ARG A 2 14.18 7.30 -0.94
CA ARG A 2 14.01 5.98 -0.27
C ARG A 2 13.15 6.03 0.99
N LYS A 3 13.34 7.07 1.82
CA LYS A 3 12.56 7.31 3.04
C LYS A 3 11.04 7.40 2.82
N ILE A 4 10.59 8.04 1.73
CA ILE A 4 9.15 8.25 1.44
C ILE A 4 8.51 6.94 0.98
N ILE A 5 9.18 6.18 0.11
CA ILE A 5 8.70 4.85 -0.33
C ILE A 5 8.62 3.90 0.87
N THR A 6 9.65 3.89 1.73
CA THR A 6 9.65 3.08 2.95
C THR A 6 8.53 3.51 3.91
N GLN A 7 8.25 4.81 4.04
CA GLN A 7 7.14 5.29 4.86
C GLN A 7 5.78 4.84 4.32
N ILE A 8 5.56 4.90 3.01
CA ILE A 8 4.30 4.45 2.40
C ILE A 8 4.12 2.94 2.60
N LEU A 9 5.17 2.15 2.37
CA LEU A 9 5.14 0.70 2.62
C LEU A 9 4.87 0.37 4.09
N PHE A 10 5.54 1.06 5.01
CA PHE A 10 5.37 0.87 6.44
C PHE A 10 3.96 1.25 6.90
N PHE A 11 3.44 2.39 6.44
CA PHE A 11 2.09 2.84 6.73
C PHE A 11 1.05 1.84 6.22
N SER A 12 1.16 1.38 4.96
CA SER A 12 0.26 0.36 4.42
C SER A 12 0.32 -0.96 5.18
N PHE A 13 1.51 -1.40 5.62
CA PHE A 13 1.66 -2.63 6.40
C PHE A 13 0.99 -2.54 7.77
N VAL A 14 1.24 -1.46 8.51
CA VAL A 14 0.63 -1.22 9.83
C VAL A 14 -0.90 -1.12 9.70
N PHE A 15 -1.39 -0.40 8.69
CA PHE A 15 -2.83 -0.23 8.47
C PHE A 15 -3.52 -1.56 8.14
N MET A 16 -2.89 -2.38 7.28
CA MET A 16 -3.40 -3.71 6.94
C MET A 16 -3.45 -4.64 8.17
N GLY A 17 -2.44 -4.57 9.04
CA GLY A 17 -2.39 -5.34 10.28
C GLY A 17 -3.50 -4.96 11.27
N ILE A 18 -3.70 -3.66 11.50
CA ILE A 18 -4.77 -3.16 12.40
C ILE A 18 -6.14 -3.57 11.87
N PHE A 19 -6.35 -3.50 10.55
CA PHE A 19 -7.63 -3.86 9.95
C PHE A 19 -7.92 -5.35 10.03
N ALA A 20 -6.92 -6.19 9.71
CA ALA A 20 -7.03 -7.65 9.86
C ALA A 20 -7.31 -8.04 11.32
N PHE A 21 -6.66 -7.39 12.28
CA PHE A 21 -6.88 -7.61 13.70
C PHE A 21 -8.29 -7.20 14.15
N THR A 22 -8.76 -6.03 13.72
CA THR A 22 -10.12 -5.53 14.02
C THR A 22 -11.19 -6.49 13.48
N ARG A 23 -10.99 -6.97 12.24
CA ARG A 23 -11.86 -7.94 11.59
C ARG A 23 -11.84 -9.31 12.28
N PHE A 24 -10.66 -9.76 12.73
CA PHE A 24 -10.52 -10.99 13.52
C PHE A 24 -11.31 -10.89 14.83
N LEU A 25 -11.19 -9.78 15.56
CA LEU A 25 -11.95 -9.54 16.80
C LEU A 25 -13.46 -9.51 16.56
N MET A 26 -13.92 -8.90 15.48
CA MET A 26 -15.33 -8.90 15.10
C MET A 26 -15.84 -10.32 14.84
N LEU A 27 -15.02 -11.15 14.17
CA LEU A 27 -15.38 -12.52 13.86
C LEU A 27 -15.42 -13.41 15.10
N VAL A 28 -14.44 -13.27 16.00
CA VAL A 28 -14.40 -14.00 17.29
C VAL A 28 -15.63 -13.65 18.15
N ASN A 29 -16.07 -12.38 18.15
CA ASN A 29 -17.29 -11.97 18.85
C ASN A 29 -18.59 -12.47 18.20
N LEU A 30 -18.60 -12.75 16.90
CA LEU A 30 -19.79 -13.26 16.18
C LEU A 30 -19.86 -14.79 16.12
N THR A 31 -18.77 -15.50 16.43
CA THR A 31 -18.65 -16.96 16.26
C THR A 31 -19.09 -17.72 17.51
N SER A 32 -20.26 -17.39 18.06
CA SER A 32 -20.93 -18.28 19.02
C SER A 32 -21.72 -19.41 18.34
N GLU A 33 -21.93 -19.37 17.01
CA GLU A 33 -22.91 -20.28 16.38
C GLU A 33 -22.58 -20.85 14.98
N SER A 34 -21.62 -20.33 14.21
CA SER A 34 -21.58 -20.63 12.76
C SER A 34 -20.38 -21.49 12.31
N GLN A 35 -20.67 -22.63 11.66
CA GLN A 35 -19.69 -23.48 10.96
C GLN A 35 -19.10 -22.82 9.68
N ASN A 36 -19.64 -21.67 9.25
CA ASN A 36 -19.23 -20.95 8.02
C ASN A 36 -18.41 -19.68 8.28
N SER A 37 -18.03 -19.43 9.54
CA SER A 37 -17.36 -18.19 9.98
C SER A 37 -16.07 -17.92 9.21
N PHE A 38 -15.31 -18.96 8.86
CA PHE A 38 -14.06 -18.84 8.11
C PHE A 38 -14.25 -18.34 6.67
N MET A 39 -15.29 -18.80 5.97
CA MET A 39 -15.62 -18.33 4.61
C MET A 39 -15.99 -16.85 4.61
N VAL A 40 -16.80 -16.42 5.58
CA VAL A 40 -17.19 -15.00 5.76
C VAL A 40 -15.98 -14.13 6.08
N TYR A 41 -15.05 -14.64 6.89
CA TYR A 41 -13.79 -13.96 7.17
C TYR A 41 -12.98 -13.74 5.89
N MET A 42 -12.73 -14.80 5.11
CA MET A 42 -11.94 -14.75 3.88
C MET A 42 -12.59 -13.85 2.82
N TYR A 43 -13.91 -13.92 2.68
CA TYR A 43 -14.62 -13.15 1.66
C TYR A 43 -14.51 -11.64 1.89
N GLY A 44 -14.77 -11.18 3.11
CA GLY A 44 -14.58 -9.77 3.36
C GLY A 44 -13.11 -9.39 3.52
N LEU A 45 -12.19 -10.30 3.90
CA LEU A 45 -10.75 -9.97 3.90
C LEU A 45 -10.28 -9.70 2.47
N ALA A 46 -10.77 -10.45 1.49
CA ALA A 46 -10.57 -10.18 0.07
C ALA A 46 -11.23 -8.87 -0.37
N HIS A 47 -12.42 -8.55 0.16
CA HIS A 47 -13.07 -7.26 -0.09
C HIS A 47 -12.24 -6.08 0.44
N ASP A 48 -11.77 -6.18 1.68
CA ASP A 48 -10.96 -5.14 2.32
C ASP A 48 -9.61 -4.97 1.62
N MET A 49 -8.96 -6.07 1.21
CA MET A 49 -7.75 -6.00 0.39
C MET A 49 -7.99 -5.27 -0.94
N ARG A 50 -9.16 -5.44 -1.56
CA ARG A 50 -9.52 -4.70 -2.79
C ARG A 50 -9.71 -3.21 -2.50
N THR A 51 -10.41 -2.86 -1.42
CA THR A 51 -10.66 -1.47 -1.02
C THR A 51 -9.37 -0.77 -0.60
N PHE A 52 -8.47 -1.47 0.10
CA PHE A 52 -7.15 -0.93 0.43
C PHE A 52 -6.26 -0.80 -0.79
N SER A 53 -6.29 -1.78 -1.67
CA SER A 53 -5.59 -1.70 -2.95
C SER A 53 -6.03 -0.45 -3.72
N SER A 54 -7.33 -0.19 -3.84
CA SER A 54 -7.84 1.01 -4.53
C SER A 54 -7.54 2.32 -3.80
N ALA A 55 -7.52 2.34 -2.47
CA ALA A 55 -7.19 3.54 -1.69
C ALA A 55 -5.69 3.88 -1.72
N PHE A 56 -4.81 2.88 -1.74
CA PHE A 56 -3.36 3.06 -1.74
C PHE A 56 -2.75 3.12 -3.14
N LEU A 57 -3.42 2.58 -4.18
CA LEU A 57 -2.94 2.65 -5.57
C LEU A 57 -2.56 4.07 -6.02
N PRO A 58 -3.38 5.11 -5.77
CA PRO A 58 -3.06 6.48 -6.19
C PRO A 58 -1.81 7.00 -5.50
N LEU A 59 -1.60 6.65 -4.22
CA LEU A 59 -0.42 7.04 -3.45
C LEU A 59 0.83 6.33 -3.97
N PHE A 60 0.74 5.04 -4.28
CA PHE A 60 1.83 4.28 -4.90
C PHE A 60 2.16 4.79 -6.31
N LEU A 61 1.16 5.06 -7.14
CA LEU A 61 1.35 5.66 -8.47
C LEU A 61 2.01 7.04 -8.34
N CYS A 62 1.51 7.91 -7.47
CA CYS A 62 2.08 9.25 -7.26
C CYS A 62 3.56 9.17 -6.84
N GLY A 63 3.89 8.30 -5.89
CA GLY A 63 5.28 8.05 -5.48
C GLY A 63 6.14 7.51 -6.61
N PHE A 64 5.62 6.56 -7.39
CA PHE A 64 6.31 5.96 -8.54
C PHE A 64 6.56 6.97 -9.66
N LEU A 65 5.54 7.72 -10.07
CA LEU A 65 5.63 8.79 -11.08
C LEU A 65 6.64 9.86 -10.65
N THR A 66 6.62 10.28 -9.38
CA THR A 66 7.58 11.26 -8.84
C THR A 66 9.01 10.72 -8.89
N TYR A 67 9.21 9.44 -8.53
CA TYR A 67 10.52 8.79 -8.62
C TYR A 67 11.02 8.68 -10.07
N PHE A 68 10.14 8.29 -10.99
CA PHE A 68 10.46 8.15 -12.40
C PHE A 68 10.79 9.50 -13.04
N ALA A 69 10.00 10.54 -12.73
CA ALA A 69 10.26 11.92 -13.13
C ALA A 69 11.61 12.43 -12.60
N PHE A 70 11.96 12.10 -11.35
CA PHE A 70 13.25 12.45 -10.77
C PHE A 70 14.42 11.74 -11.45
N ILE A 71 14.30 10.44 -11.77
CA ILE A 71 15.30 9.70 -12.55
C ILE A 71 15.50 10.35 -13.92
N PHE A 72 14.41 10.65 -14.63
CA PHE A 72 14.49 11.30 -15.95
C PHE A 72 15.14 12.68 -15.87
N LYS A 73 14.80 13.46 -14.85
CA LYS A 73 15.40 14.78 -14.61
C LYS A 73 16.89 14.67 -14.31
N ASN A 74 17.31 13.76 -13.44
CA ASN A 74 18.74 13.52 -13.17
C ASN A 74 19.50 12.97 -14.38
N LYS A 75 18.86 12.16 -15.22
CA LYS A 75 19.47 11.68 -16.47
C LYS A 75 19.65 12.81 -17.48
N LYS A 76 18.69 13.74 -17.60
CA LYS A 76 18.85 14.97 -18.40
C LYS A 76 19.95 15.89 -17.85
N ILE A 77 20.04 16.07 -16.54
CA ILE A 77 21.09 16.91 -15.92
C ILE A 77 22.47 16.31 -16.17
N LYS A 78 22.64 14.98 -16.14
CA LYS A 78 23.91 14.34 -16.54
C LYS A 78 24.25 14.48 -18.02
N PHE A 79 23.26 14.56 -18.91
CA PHE A 79 23.49 14.80 -20.34
C PHE A 79 23.74 16.28 -20.68
N MET A 80 23.29 17.23 -19.85
CA MET A 80 23.56 18.67 -20.01
C MET A 80 24.74 19.18 -19.17
N GLY A 81 25.33 18.35 -18.31
CA GLY A 81 26.50 18.68 -17.47
C GLY A 81 27.86 18.36 -18.12
N GLY A 82 27.91 18.16 -19.44
CA GLY A 82 29.13 17.97 -20.22
C GLY A 82 29.38 19.13 -21.19
N GLY A 83 29.16 20.36 -20.73
CA GLY A 83 29.47 21.58 -21.47
C GLY A 83 30.60 22.33 -20.77
N ASN A 84 31.74 22.43 -21.44
CA ASN A 84 32.96 23.11 -21.03
C ASN A 84 32.74 24.58 -20.63
N TYR A 85 32.98 24.93 -19.37
CA TYR A 85 33.69 26.14 -18.92
C TYR A 85 34.09 25.98 -17.45
#